data_AF-A0A922ZZL8-F1
#
_entry.id   AF-A0A922ZZL8-F1
#
_cell.length_a   1.000
_cell.length_b   1.000
_cell.length_c   1.000
_cell.angle_alpha   90.00
_cell.angle_beta   90.00
_cell.angle_gamma   90.00
#
_symmetry.space_group_name_H-M   'P 1'
#
loop_
_entity.id
_entity.type
_entity.pdbx_description
1 polymer ?
#
loop_
_entity_poly.entity_id
_entity_poly.type
_entity_poly.pdbx_seq_one_letter_code
_entity_poly.pdbx_strand_id
1 'polypeptide(L)'
;AARLIENFGIEGDAHAGDWHRQVSFLAEESIEKARQQGLTVTFGDFAENIATIGIDWKNLPVGTQVRLGETALLEITQIGKECIKKCAIYYQAGDCIMPREGVFAKVLRGGEIRIDDPVKIIGEHKTD
;
A
#
# COMPACT_ATOMS: atom_id res chain seq x y z
N ALA A 1 10.89 -10.99 -6.84
CA ALA A 1 10.86 -10.82 -5.38
C ALA A 1 11.26 -9.39 -5.06
N ALA A 2 10.78 -8.84 -3.95
CA ALA A 2 11.17 -7.52 -3.44
C ALA A 2 11.66 -7.67 -2.00
N ARG A 3 12.63 -6.83 -1.60
CA ARG A 3 13.20 -6.83 -0.25
C ARG A 3 12.65 -5.67 0.56
N LEU A 4 12.02 -5.98 1.68
CA LEU A 4 11.62 -5.01 2.69
C LEU A 4 12.72 -4.83 3.73
N ILE A 5 13.07 -3.58 4.00
CA ILE A 5 14.08 -3.15 4.96
C ILE A 5 13.36 -2.48 6.12
N GLU A 6 13.67 -2.96 7.33
CA GLU A 6 13.11 -2.44 8.57
C GLU A 6 13.35 -0.94 8.72
N ASN A 7 12.31 -0.21 9.13
CA ASN A 7 12.32 1.25 9.26
C ASN A 7 12.71 2.02 7.98
N PHE A 8 12.65 1.39 6.81
CA PHE A 8 13.08 2.03 5.56
C PHE A 8 12.11 1.83 4.38
N GLY A 9 11.49 0.67 4.22
CA GLY A 9 10.58 0.39 3.09
C GLY A 9 11.14 -0.64 2.11
N ILE A 10 10.80 -0.52 0.83
CA ILE A 10 11.29 -1.43 -0.22
C ILE A 10 12.68 -0.99 -0.70
N GLU A 11 13.62 -1.92 -0.76
CA GLU A 11 14.95 -1.69 -1.31
C GLU A 11 14.88 -1.13 -2.74
N GLY A 12 15.48 0.05 -2.95
CA GLY A 12 15.51 0.72 -4.25
C GLY A 12 14.28 1.57 -4.60
N ASP A 13 13.26 1.64 -3.74
CA ASP A 13 12.11 2.51 -3.96
C ASP A 13 12.47 3.99 -3.74
N ALA A 14 12.00 4.88 -4.62
CA ALA A 14 12.21 6.32 -4.54
C ALA A 14 11.59 6.98 -3.28
N HIS A 15 10.61 6.32 -2.67
CA HIS A 15 9.91 6.72 -1.46
C HIS A 15 10.46 6.01 -0.21
N ALA A 16 11.49 5.18 -0.31
CA ALA A 16 12.10 4.55 0.86
C ALA A 16 12.82 5.57 1.75
N GLY A 17 12.76 5.36 3.06
CA GLY A 17 13.38 6.21 4.08
C GLY A 17 12.76 6.03 5.47
N ASP A 18 13.33 6.72 6.45
CA ASP A 18 12.80 6.72 7.83
C ASP A 18 11.65 7.73 7.98
N TRP A 19 10.48 7.32 7.51
CA TRP A 19 9.23 8.07 7.64
C TRP A 19 8.03 7.10 7.66
N HIS A 20 6.80 7.63 7.78
CA HIS A 20 5.62 6.79 8.03
C HIS A 20 5.01 6.14 6.78
N ARG A 21 5.40 6.52 5.55
CA ARG A 21 4.80 5.99 4.29
C ARG A 21 5.81 5.18 3.48
N GLN A 22 6.39 4.17 4.11
CA GLN A 22 7.50 3.37 3.56
C GLN A 22 7.05 2.38 2.50
N VAL A 23 5.84 1.85 2.63
CA VAL A 23 5.20 0.92 1.70
C VAL A 23 3.77 1.35 1.48
N SER A 24 3.28 1.22 0.26
CA SER A 24 1.91 1.55 -0.12
C SER A 24 1.15 0.35 -0.66
N PHE A 25 -0.13 0.27 -0.30
CA PHE A 25 -1.06 -0.79 -0.67
C PHE A 25 -2.26 -0.22 -1.44
N LEU A 26 -2.76 -1.01 -2.38
CA LEU A 26 -4.05 -0.79 -3.02
C LEU A 26 -4.73 -2.14 -3.28
N ALA A 27 -6.05 -2.21 -3.15
CA ALA A 27 -6.79 -3.41 -3.50
C ALA A 27 -6.89 -3.55 -5.04
N GLU A 28 -6.74 -4.76 -5.57
CA GLU A 28 -6.96 -5.01 -7.00
C GLU A 28 -8.40 -4.68 -7.38
N GLU A 29 -9.36 -4.93 -6.50
CA GLU A 29 -10.77 -4.56 -6.67
C GLU A 29 -10.96 -3.06 -6.88
N SER A 30 -10.09 -2.24 -6.31
CA SER A 30 -10.09 -0.79 -6.48
C SER A 30 -9.54 -0.37 -7.85
N ILE A 31 -8.49 -1.05 -8.32
CA ILE A 31 -7.91 -0.85 -9.65
C ILE A 31 -8.91 -1.30 -10.73
N GLU A 32 -9.56 -2.44 -10.53
CA GLU A 32 -10.53 -2.99 -11.46
C GLU A 32 -11.77 -2.08 -11.59
N LYS A 33 -12.25 -1.50 -10.49
CA LYS A 33 -13.31 -0.47 -10.55
C LYS A 33 -12.90 0.73 -11.40
N ALA A 34 -11.65 1.19 -11.29
CA ALA A 34 -11.15 2.27 -12.12
C ALA A 34 -11.14 1.89 -13.61
N ARG A 35 -10.75 0.65 -13.94
CA ARG A 35 -10.82 0.12 -15.32
C ARG A 35 -12.26 0.07 -15.84
N GLN A 36 -13.20 -0.40 -15.03
CA GLN A 36 -14.63 -0.43 -15.36
C GLN A 36 -15.22 0.97 -15.59
N GLN A 37 -14.65 1.99 -14.95
CA GLN A 37 -14.99 3.40 -15.19
C GLN A 37 -14.31 3.99 -16.44
N GLY A 38 -13.61 3.17 -17.22
CA GLY A 38 -13.00 3.56 -18.50
C GLY A 38 -11.56 4.04 -18.41
N LEU A 39 -10.91 3.96 -17.24
CA LEU A 39 -9.49 4.28 -17.13
C LEU A 39 -8.64 3.15 -17.70
N THR A 40 -7.65 3.49 -18.52
CA THR A 40 -6.61 2.55 -18.96
C THR A 40 -5.48 2.58 -17.96
N VAL A 41 -5.54 1.72 -16.93
CA VAL A 41 -4.57 1.64 -15.83
C VAL A 41 -4.18 0.20 -15.50
N THR A 42 -2.94 0.01 -15.07
CA THR A 42 -2.37 -1.25 -14.59
C THR A 42 -1.77 -1.10 -13.19
N PHE A 43 -1.26 -2.20 -12.62
CA PHE A 43 -0.58 -2.17 -11.33
C PHE A 43 0.62 -1.23 -11.36
N GLY A 44 0.72 -0.38 -10.35
CA GLY A 44 1.75 0.65 -10.18
C GLY A 44 1.37 2.02 -10.74
N ASP A 45 0.33 2.14 -11.57
CA ASP A 45 -0.06 3.43 -12.16
C ASP A 45 -0.60 4.43 -11.12
N PHE A 46 -1.09 3.93 -10.00
CA PHE A 46 -1.49 4.75 -8.86
C PHE A 46 -0.32 5.01 -7.89
N ALA A 47 0.89 4.54 -8.22
CA ALA A 47 2.09 4.57 -7.39
C ALA A 47 1.96 3.73 -6.11
N GLU A 48 1.09 2.72 -6.11
CA GLU A 48 1.10 1.66 -5.11
C GLU A 48 2.32 0.75 -5.28
N ASN A 49 2.83 0.22 -4.18
CA ASN A 49 3.91 -0.76 -4.21
C ASN A 49 3.38 -2.19 -4.30
N ILE A 50 2.30 -2.46 -3.57
CA ILE A 50 1.73 -3.79 -3.41
C ILE A 50 0.24 -3.72 -3.71
N ALA A 51 -0.18 -4.45 -4.73
CA ALA A 51 -1.59 -4.72 -4.98
C ALA A 51 -1.97 -6.07 -4.36
N THR A 52 -3.15 -6.17 -3.77
CA THR A 52 -3.64 -7.42 -3.17
C THR A 52 -5.09 -7.70 -3.54
N ILE A 53 -5.50 -8.95 -3.39
CA ILE A 53 -6.89 -9.39 -3.59
C ILE A 53 -7.52 -9.71 -2.24
N GLY A 54 -8.79 -9.36 -2.06
CA GLY A 54 -9.63 -9.81 -0.96
C GLY A 54 -9.42 -9.07 0.37
N ILE A 55 -8.65 -7.98 0.38
CA ILE A 55 -8.39 -7.17 1.58
C ILE A 55 -8.96 -5.78 1.40
N ASP A 56 -9.86 -5.40 2.31
CA ASP A 56 -10.42 -4.05 2.37
C ASP A 56 -9.51 -3.11 3.16
N TRP A 57 -8.39 -2.73 2.54
CA TRP A 57 -7.33 -1.93 3.17
C TRP A 57 -7.83 -0.65 3.82
N LYS A 58 -8.70 0.09 3.15
CA LYS A 58 -9.16 1.42 3.60
C LYS A 58 -10.03 1.37 4.86
N ASN A 59 -10.53 0.20 5.23
CA ASN A 59 -11.33 -0.01 6.43
C ASN A 59 -10.54 -0.70 7.54
N LEU A 60 -9.25 -1.01 7.33
CA LEU A 60 -8.37 -1.45 8.40
C LEU A 60 -7.99 -0.24 9.28
N PRO A 61 -8.06 -0.36 10.61
CA PRO A 61 -7.60 0.70 11.51
C PRO A 61 -6.11 1.01 11.32
N VAL A 62 -5.74 2.29 11.46
CA VAL A 62 -4.34 2.69 11.63
C VAL A 62 -3.80 2.02 12.90
N GLY A 63 -2.59 1.48 12.84
CA GLY A 63 -2.00 0.62 13.88
C GLY A 63 -2.23 -0.88 13.65
N THR A 64 -3.01 -1.26 12.63
CA THR A 64 -3.15 -2.68 12.25
C THR A 64 -1.81 -3.22 11.77
N GLN A 65 -1.38 -4.35 12.33
CA GLN A 65 -0.21 -5.08 11.88
C GLN A 65 -0.57 -6.13 10.83
N VAL A 66 0.29 -6.22 9.82
CA VAL A 66 0.12 -7.05 8.64
C VAL A 66 1.40 -7.82 8.41
N ARG A 67 1.29 -9.12 8.20
CA ARG A 67 2.40 -9.94 7.77
C ARG A 67 2.32 -10.23 6.28
N LEU A 68 3.41 -9.99 5.57
CA LEU A 68 3.58 -10.33 4.16
C LEU A 68 4.59 -11.47 4.04
N GLY A 69 4.24 -12.48 3.24
CA GLY A 69 5.06 -13.66 3.05
C GLY A 69 5.38 -14.34 4.39
N GLU A 70 6.62 -14.81 4.53
CA GLU A 70 7.03 -15.56 5.72
C GLU A 70 7.34 -14.66 6.91
N THR A 71 8.12 -13.58 6.71
CA THR A 71 8.77 -12.86 7.82
C THR A 71 8.47 -11.38 7.91
N ALA A 72 8.01 -10.73 6.83
CA ALA A 72 7.92 -9.27 6.81
C ALA A 72 6.69 -8.80 7.59
N LEU A 73 6.90 -7.92 8.57
CA LEU A 73 5.84 -7.35 9.40
C LEU A 73 5.77 -5.85 9.16
N LEU A 74 4.57 -5.36 8.89
CA LEU A 74 4.29 -3.96 8.64
C LEU A 74 3.15 -3.50 9.54
N GLU A 75 3.10 -2.19 9.79
CA GLU A 75 2.02 -1.54 10.51
C GLU A 75 1.41 -0.46 9.64
N ILE A 76 0.08 -0.46 9.53
CA ILE A 76 -0.66 0.56 8.80
C ILE A 76 -0.53 1.89 9.54
N THR A 77 -0.06 2.92 8.85
CA THR A 77 0.21 4.24 9.42
C THR A 77 -0.74 5.31 8.91
N GLN A 78 -1.32 5.11 7.72
CA GLN A 78 -2.17 6.12 7.10
C GLN A 78 -3.11 5.50 6.06
N ILE A 79 -4.34 6.04 6.01
CA ILE A 79 -5.33 5.75 4.96
C ILE A 79 -5.52 7.01 4.13
N GLY A 80 -5.50 6.85 2.81
CA GLY A 80 -5.57 7.94 1.87
C GLY A 80 -4.35 8.87 1.92
N LYS A 81 -4.37 9.93 1.11
CA LYS A 81 -3.41 11.04 1.20
C LYS A 81 -3.94 12.30 0.56
N GLU A 82 -3.57 13.44 1.11
CA GLU A 82 -3.76 14.68 0.36
C GLU A 82 -2.79 14.76 -0.82
N CYS A 83 -3.30 15.15 -1.99
CA CYS A 83 -2.49 15.39 -3.18
C CYS A 83 -2.31 16.90 -3.38
N ILE A 84 -1.23 17.45 -2.81
CA ILE A 84 -0.84 18.87 -2.99
C ILE A 84 -0.65 19.20 -4.48
N LYS A 85 -0.14 18.25 -5.26
CA LYS A 85 -0.06 18.32 -6.73
C LYS A 85 -0.89 17.19 -7.33
N LYS A 86 -1.63 17.50 -8.40
CA LYS A 86 -2.39 16.50 -9.14
C LYS A 86 -1.43 15.60 -9.94
N CYS A 87 -1.66 14.29 -9.89
CA CYS A 87 -0.86 13.30 -10.63
C CYS A 87 -1.41 13.10 -12.05
N ALA A 88 -0.66 12.35 -12.88
CA ALA A 88 -1.07 12.04 -14.26
C ALA A 88 -2.48 11.41 -14.32
N ILE A 89 -2.79 10.49 -13.41
CA ILE A 89 -4.14 9.88 -13.29
C ILE A 89 -5.23 10.92 -13.11
N TYR A 90 -5.02 11.92 -12.24
CA TYR A 90 -6.01 12.96 -12.04
C TYR A 90 -6.23 13.80 -13.30
N TYR A 91 -5.17 14.11 -14.05
CA TYR A 91 -5.31 14.84 -15.30
C TYR A 91 -6.01 14.03 -16.40
N GLN A 92 -5.84 12.70 -16.39
CA GLN A 92 -6.48 11.80 -17.33
C GLN A 92 -7.96 11.56 -17.00
N ALA A 93 -8.29 11.37 -15.72
CA ALA A 93 -9.60 10.86 -15.29
C ALA A 93 -10.41 11.86 -14.44
N GLY A 94 -9.83 12.99 -14.03
CA GLY A 94 -10.43 13.95 -13.11
C GLY A 94 -10.46 13.50 -11.65
N ASP A 95 -10.10 12.25 -11.36
CA ASP A 95 -10.15 11.65 -10.03
C ASP A 95 -9.03 10.62 -9.84
N CYS A 96 -8.42 10.60 -8.66
CA CYS A 96 -7.38 9.63 -8.29
C CYS A 96 -7.84 8.85 -7.08
N ILE A 97 -7.62 7.54 -7.09
CA ILE A 97 -8.06 6.65 -6.01
C ILE A 97 -7.20 6.75 -4.75
N MET A 98 -5.90 7.05 -4.91
CA MET A 98 -4.93 7.08 -3.80
C MET A 98 -5.31 8.02 -2.66
N PRO A 99 -5.86 9.22 -2.90
CA PRO A 99 -6.38 10.06 -1.84
C PRO A 99 -7.40 9.42 -0.91
N ARG A 100 -8.16 8.43 -1.37
CA ARG A 100 -9.27 7.83 -0.63
C ARG A 100 -9.00 6.39 -0.18
N GLU A 101 -8.31 5.61 -1.02
CA GLU A 101 -8.19 4.17 -0.79
C GLU A 101 -6.75 3.66 -0.74
N GLY A 102 -5.77 4.48 -1.12
CA GLY A 102 -4.37 4.11 -0.96
C GLY A 102 -4.02 4.02 0.51
N VAL A 103 -3.36 2.94 0.93
CA VAL A 103 -2.98 2.74 2.34
C VAL A 103 -1.46 2.72 2.45
N PHE A 104 -0.93 3.27 3.52
CA PHE A 104 0.50 3.34 3.77
C PHE A 104 0.86 2.61 5.05
N ALA A 105 2.07 2.05 5.06
CA ALA A 105 2.59 1.31 6.20
C ALA A 105 4.07 1.58 6.43
N LYS A 106 4.49 1.30 7.67
CA LYS A 106 5.88 1.24 8.09
C LYS A 106 6.33 -0.22 8.19
N VAL A 107 7.58 -0.51 7.82
CA VAL A 107 8.17 -1.85 7.98
C VAL A 107 8.69 -1.99 9.40
N LEU A 108 8.01 -2.82 10.21
CA LEU A 108 8.43 -3.16 11.58
C LEU A 108 9.47 -4.29 11.61
N ARG A 109 9.41 -5.19 10.64
CA ARG A 109 10.40 -6.24 10.43
C ARG A 109 10.59 -6.48 8.94
N GLY A 110 11.83 -6.42 8.48
CA GLY A 110 12.19 -6.69 7.10
C GLY A 110 11.97 -8.14 6.66
N GLY A 111 12.03 -8.38 5.36
CA GLY A 111 11.83 -9.70 4.78
C GLY A 111 11.80 -9.66 3.26
N GLU A 112 11.98 -10.81 2.64
CA GLU A 112 11.75 -10.95 1.20
C GLU A 112 10.28 -11.30 0.95
N ILE A 113 9.67 -10.61 0.00
CA ILE A 113 8.30 -10.88 -0.45
C ILE A 113 8.29 -11.23 -1.94
N ARG A 114 7.32 -12.04 -2.35
CA ARG A 114 7.14 -12.51 -3.72
C ARG A 114 5.69 -12.30 -4.16
N ILE A 115 5.49 -12.31 -5.48
CA ILE A 115 4.15 -12.43 -6.04
C ILE A 115 3.54 -13.73 -5.50
N ASP A 116 2.24 -13.69 -5.22
CA ASP A 116 1.45 -14.78 -4.62
C ASP A 116 1.77 -15.11 -3.15
N ASP A 117 2.65 -14.34 -2.50
CA ASP A 117 2.85 -14.48 -1.06
C ASP A 117 1.57 -14.16 -0.28
N PRO A 118 1.26 -14.92 0.78
CA PRO A 118 0.09 -14.65 1.59
C PRO A 118 0.24 -13.34 2.35
N VAL A 119 -0.88 -12.63 2.44
CA VAL A 119 -1.06 -11.47 3.32
C VAL A 119 -1.91 -11.90 4.50
N LYS A 120 -1.43 -11.66 5.72
CA LYS A 120 -2.17 -11.98 6.94
C LYS A 120 -2.35 -10.73 7.80
N ILE A 121 -3.60 -10.41 8.09
CA ILE A 121 -3.95 -9.38 9.08
C ILE A 121 -3.75 -9.98 10.46
N ILE A 122 -2.90 -9.36 11.28
CA ILE A 122 -2.56 -9.86 12.63
C ILE A 122 -3.44 -9.20 13.69
N GLY A 123 -3.85 -7.94 13.48
CA GLY A 123 -4.70 -7.15 14.38
C GLY A 123 -4.04 -5.84 14.82
N GLU A 124 -4.73 -5.06 15.65
CA GLU A 124 -4.17 -3.84 16.26
C GLU A 124 -3.19 -4.19 17.39
N HIS A 125 -2.02 -3.57 17.40
CA HIS A 125 -1.19 -3.59 18.61
C HIS A 125 -1.78 -2.59 19.61
N LYS A 126 -2.59 -3.07 20.56
CA LYS A 126 -2.95 -2.27 21.73
C LYS A 126 -1.70 -2.05 22.56
N THR A 127 -1.14 -0.85 22.52
CA THR A 127 -0.27 -0.37 23.58
C THR A 127 -1.14 -0.17 24.82
N ASP A 128 -0.94 -1.03 25.83
CA ASP A 128 -1.47 -0.85 27.18
C ASP A 128 -0.97 0.48 27.81
#